data_AF-A0A526MBG5-F1
#
_entry.id   AF-A0A526MBG5-F1
#
_cell.length_a   1.000
_cell.length_b   1.000
_cell.length_c   1.000
_cell.angle_alpha   90.00
_cell.angle_beta   90.00
_cell.angle_gamma   90.00
#
_symmetry.space_group_name_H-M   'P 1'
#
loop_
_entity.id
_entity.type
_entity.pdbx_description
1 polymer ?
#
loop_
_entity_poly.entity_id
_entity_poly.type
_entity_poly.pdbx_seq_one_letter_code
_entity_poly.pdbx_strand_id
1 'polypeptide(L)' 'MADNDYVRAYRSGGIREVNDLVTKKFGTGVSLVHALESMEETGLWRIKWHDVHGKPDFGAVMEFLGDD' A
#
# COMPACT_ATOMS: atom_id res chain seq x y z
N MET A 1 0.47 -14.48 0.12
CA MET A 1 1.93 -14.21 0.11
C MET A 1 2.32 -12.85 -0.50
N ALA A 2 1.36 -12.00 -0.89
CA ALA A 2 1.65 -10.67 -1.44
C ALA A 2 2.37 -9.75 -0.43
N ASP A 3 2.06 -9.87 0.86
CA ASP A 3 2.73 -9.13 1.93
C ASP A 3 4.24 -9.37 2.00
N ASN A 4 4.70 -10.57 1.63
CA ASN A 4 6.12 -10.88 1.68
C ASN A 4 6.93 -10.03 0.68
N ASP A 5 6.33 -9.67 -0.47
CA ASP A 5 6.95 -8.78 -1.44
C ASP A 5 6.97 -7.33 -0.93
N TYR A 6 5.90 -6.87 -0.29
CA TYR A 6 5.82 -5.51 0.28
C TYR A 6 6.76 -5.33 1.47
N VAL A 7 6.83 -6.32 2.38
CA VAL A 7 7.80 -6.33 3.48
C VAL A 7 9.23 -6.36 2.96
N ARG A 8 9.51 -7.13 1.89
CA ARG A 8 10.83 -7.14 1.26
C ARG A 8 11.18 -5.78 0.64
N ALA A 9 10.24 -5.14 -0.04
CA ALA A 9 10.43 -3.79 -0.58
C ALA A 9 10.70 -2.77 0.53
N TYR A 10 9.93 -2.84 1.63
CA TYR A 10 10.14 -2.01 2.81
C TYR A 10 11.53 -2.21 3.42
N ARG A 11 11.99 -3.45 3.57
CA ARG A 11 13.35 -3.74 4.06
C ARG A 11 14.46 -3.28 3.11
N SER A 12 14.15 -3.15 1.82
CA SER A 12 15.12 -2.73 0.80
C SER A 12 15.27 -1.21 0.71
N GLY A 13 14.20 -0.44 0.90
CA GLY A 13 14.24 1.02 0.74
C GLY A 13 13.09 1.79 1.38
N GLY A 14 12.43 1.19 2.37
CA GLY A 14 11.37 1.80 3.16
C GLY A 14 10.06 2.00 2.39
N ILE A 15 9.24 2.91 2.90
CA ILE A 15 7.87 3.20 2.41
C ILE A 15 7.85 3.61 0.93
N ARG A 16 8.90 4.28 0.45
CA ARG A 16 9.00 4.68 -0.96
C ARG A 16 9.03 3.47 -1.89
N GLU A 17 9.88 2.48 -1.62
CA GLU A 17 9.96 1.26 -2.44
C GLU A 17 8.66 0.45 -2.44
N VAL A 18 7.91 0.48 -1.32
CA VAL A 18 6.59 -0.16 -1.25
C VAL A 18 5.60 0.54 -2.18
N ASN A 19 5.53 1.88 -2.12
CA ASN A 19 4.65 2.67 -2.99
C ASN A 19 5.04 2.55 -4.47
N ASP A 20 6.33 2.54 -4.78
CA ASP A 20 6.83 2.33 -6.14
C ASP A 20 6.48 0.93 -6.64
N LEU A 21 6.61 -0.11 -5.80
CA LEU A 21 6.25 -1.49 -6.14
C LEU A 21 4.74 -1.65 -6.39
N VAL A 22 3.89 -1.12 -5.51
CA VAL A 22 2.43 -1.27 -5.63
C VAL A 22 1.91 -0.49 -6.86
N THR A 23 2.43 0.72 -7.10
CA THR A 23 2.10 1.52 -8.28
C THR A 23 2.58 0.83 -9.56
N LYS A 24 3.77 0.21 -9.55
CA LYS A 24 4.27 -0.56 -10.70
C LYS A 24 3.43 -1.81 -10.98
N LYS A 25 2.93 -2.49 -9.94
CA LYS A 25 2.13 -3.73 -10.08
C LYS A 25 0.70 -3.45 -10.54
N PHE A 26 0.06 -2.41 -10.00
CA PHE A 26 -1.39 -2.19 -10.18
C PHE A 26 -1.72 -0.92 -10.97
N GLY A 27 -0.72 -0.08 -11.29
CA GLY A 27 -0.93 1.21 -11.93
C GLY A 27 -1.63 2.18 -11.00
N THR A 28 -2.59 2.93 -11.54
CA THR A 28 -3.42 3.90 -10.81
C THR A 28 -4.89 3.52 -10.92
N GLY A 29 -5.71 3.96 -9.97
CA GLY A 29 -7.16 3.75 -9.96
C GLY A 29 -7.59 2.51 -9.19
N VAL A 30 -8.70 1.88 -9.59
CA VAL A 30 -9.42 0.89 -8.78
C VAL A 30 -8.56 -0.31 -8.35
N SER A 31 -7.68 -0.80 -9.22
CA SER A 31 -6.79 -1.92 -8.88
C SER A 31 -5.75 -1.56 -7.83
N LEU A 32 -5.25 -0.32 -7.84
CA LEU A 32 -4.35 0.19 -6.82
C LEU A 32 -5.10 0.32 -5.48
N VAL A 33 -6.30 0.88 -5.50
CA VAL A 33 -7.15 1.03 -4.31
C VAL A 33 -7.40 -0.33 -3.67
N HIS A 34 -7.86 -1.33 -4.43
CA HIS A 34 -8.08 -2.67 -3.88
C HIS A 34 -6.82 -3.33 -3.33
N ALA A 35 -5.67 -3.13 -3.98
CA ALA A 35 -4.41 -3.67 -3.46
C ALA A 35 -4.03 -3.04 -2.12
N LEU A 36 -4.21 -1.72 -1.98
CA LEU A 36 -3.94 -0.99 -0.75
C LEU A 36 -4.96 -1.30 0.35
N GLU A 37 -6.24 -1.52 0.01
CA GLU A 37 -7.26 -2.00 0.94
C GLU A 37 -6.86 -3.35 1.52
N SER A 38 -6.47 -4.31 0.66
CA SER A 38 -5.97 -5.61 1.12
C SER A 38 -4.70 -5.51 1.98
N MET A 39 -3.83 -4.53 1.72
CA MET A 39 -2.67 -4.27 2.58
C MET A 39 -3.10 -3.71 3.95
N GLU A 40 -4.03 -2.77 3.98
CA GLU A 40 -4.55 -2.19 5.23
C GLU A 40 -5.28 -3.25 6.09
N GLU A 41 -6.03 -4.15 5.45
CA GLU A 41 -6.74 -5.27 6.10
C GLU A 41 -5.80 -6.24 6.84
N THR A 42 -4.52 -6.32 6.45
CA THR A 42 -3.53 -7.14 7.17
C THR A 42 -3.20 -6.58 8.56
N GLY A 43 -3.50 -5.29 8.81
CA GLY A 43 -3.11 -4.56 10.01
C GLY A 43 -1.63 -4.20 10.07
N LEU A 44 -0.82 -4.59 9.08
CA LEU A 44 0.62 -4.34 9.04
C LEU A 44 0.97 -3.01 8.37
N TRP A 45 0.03 -2.38 7.67
CA TRP A 45 0.28 -1.19 6.86
C TRP A 45 -0.73 -0.12 7.17
N ARG A 46 -0.25 1.12 7.33
CA ARG A 46 -1.10 2.30 7.42
C ARG A 46 -1.20 2.97 6.06
N ILE A 47 -2.40 3.12 5.55
CA ILE A 47 -2.64 3.77 4.26
C ILE A 47 -3.20 5.18 4.49
N LYS A 48 -2.73 6.14 3.70
CA LYS A 48 -3.36 7.44 3.56
C LYS A 48 -4.19 7.44 2.30
N TRP A 49 -5.50 7.57 2.47
CA TRP A 49 -6.47 7.61 1.38
C TRP A 49 -6.68 9.03 0.86
N HIS A 50 -6.87 9.13 -0.45
CA HIS A 50 -7.52 10.27 -1.10
C HIS A 50 -8.92 9.82 -1.51
N ASP A 51 -9.92 10.59 -1.11
CA ASP A 51 -11.32 10.29 -1.37
C ASP A 51 -11.94 11.33 -2.29
N VAL A 52 -12.66 10.85 -3.31
CA VAL A 52 -13.48 11.67 -4.20
C VAL A 52 -14.92 11.19 -4.10
N HIS A 53 -15.82 12.09 -3.72
CA HIS A 53 -17.24 11.78 -3.46
C HIS A 53 -17.46 10.65 -2.42
N GLY A 54 -16.60 10.58 -1.40
CA GLY A 54 -16.70 9.57 -0.34
C GLY A 54 -16.28 8.17 -0.76
N LYS A 55 -15.54 8.05 -1.87
CA LYS A 55 -14.91 6.80 -2.30
C LYS A 55 -13.41 7.01 -2.50
N PRO A 56 -12.56 6.08 -2.05
CA PRO A 56 -11.12 6.16 -2.29
C PRO A 56 -10.85 6.03 -3.79
N ASP A 57 -10.16 7.01 -4.35
CA ASP A 57 -9.70 6.99 -5.75
C ASP A 57 -8.18 6.80 -5.86
N PHE A 58 -7.46 7.10 -4.78
CA PHE A 58 -6.02 6.91 -4.65
C PHE A 58 -5.63 6.64 -3.19
N GLY A 59 -4.49 5.99 -2.99
CA GLY A 59 -3.93 5.79 -1.66
C GLY A 59 -2.41 5.66 -1.70
N ALA A 60 -1.77 5.88 -0.56
CA ALA A 60 -0.33 5.67 -0.40
C ALA A 60 -0.03 5.05 0.96
N VAL A 61 0.90 4.11 0.98
CA VAL A 61 1.45 3.54 2.22
C VAL A 61 2.20 4.64 2.95
N MET A 62 1.91 4.81 4.24
CA MET A 62 2.55 5.80 5.11
C MET A 62 3.52 5.17 6.10
N GLU A 63 3.17 3.99 6.62
CA GLU A 63 3.86 3.38 7.76
C GLU A 63 3.72 1.86 7.72
N PHE A 64 4.74 1.15 8.21
CA PHE A 64 4.72 -0.29 8.46
C PHE A 64 4.61 -0.52 9.97
N LEU A 65 3.55 -1.22 10.39
CA LEU A 65 3.17 -1.47 11.78
C LEU A 65 3.61 -2.86 12.26
N GLY A 66 4.22 -3.68 11.40
CA GLY A 66 4.58 -5.06 11.69
C GLY A 66 5.97 -5.31 12.24
N ASP A 67 6.73 -4.25 12.58
CA ASP A 67 8.09 -4.35 13.14
C ASP A 67 8.14 -4.07 14.66
N ASP A 68 6.98 -4.06 15.33
CA ASP A 68 6.84 -3.89 16.78
C ASP A 68 6.68 -5.24 17.52
#